data_AF-A0A4V2AZQ0-F1
#
_entry.id   AF-A0A4V2AZQ0-F1
#
_cell.length_a   1.000
_cell.length_b   1.000
_cell.length_c   1.000
_cell.angle_alpha   90.00
_cell.angle_beta   90.00
_cell.angle_gamma   90.00
#
_symmetry.space_group_name_H-M   'P 1'
#
loop_
_entity.id
_entity.type
_entity.pdbx_description
1 polymer ?
#
loop_
_entity_poly.entity_id
_entity_poly.type
_entity_poly.pdbx_seq_one_letter_code
_entity_poly.pdbx_strand_id
1 'polypeptide(L)'
;MIVSLPLAYDLLFATAFSKDTYYWVAATLILLRMVDETSKERLTEIRFDTENNQLLFLYKILFFAPRQKALLFEDARLEIVQTKSGWTWLWEPLTLYFLKNKKEMFEIKKSKDGFSVEKLREIIRTVENLSLPITKV
;
A
#
# COMPACT_ATOMS: atom_id res chain seq x y z
N MET A 1 -21.06 1.21 -27.72
CA MET A 1 -21.59 0.05 -28.46
C MET A 1 -20.50 -0.45 -29.41
N ILE A 2 -19.44 -1.07 -28.87
CA ILE A 2 -18.23 -1.53 -29.61
C ILE A 2 -17.99 -3.04 -29.40
N VAL A 3 -18.73 -3.66 -28.47
CA VAL A 3 -18.56 -5.07 -28.06
C VAL A 3 -19.16 -6.07 -29.07
N SER A 4 -19.99 -5.61 -30.00
CA SER A 4 -20.70 -6.50 -30.94
C SER A 4 -19.88 -6.91 -32.18
N LEU A 5 -18.82 -6.17 -32.54
CA LEU A 5 -18.00 -6.49 -33.71
C LEU A 5 -17.21 -7.82 -33.59
N PRO A 6 -16.50 -8.10 -32.47
CA PRO A 6 -15.70 -9.32 -32.37
C PRO A 6 -16.56 -10.59 -32.26
N LEU A 7 -17.75 -10.50 -31.65
CA LEU A 7 -18.69 -11.62 -31.56
C LEU A 7 -19.28 -12.00 -32.92
N ALA A 8 -19.59 -11.00 -33.76
CA ALA A 8 -20.10 -11.25 -35.11
C ALA A 8 -19.01 -11.84 -36.04
N TYR A 9 -17.75 -11.44 -35.85
CA TYR A 9 -16.62 -11.94 -36.64
C TYR A 9 -16.31 -13.42 -36.34
N ASP A 10 -16.29 -13.82 -35.07
CA ASP A 10 -16.07 -15.23 -34.66
C ASP A 10 -17.20 -16.18 -35.09
N LEU A 11 -18.40 -15.64 -35.33
CA LEU A 11 -19.56 -16.40 -35.79
C LEU A 11 -19.55 -16.60 -37.32
N LEU A 12 -18.95 -15.67 -38.07
CA LEU A 12 -18.81 -15.70 -39.52
C LEU A 12 -17.54 -16.39 -40.02
N PHE A 13 -16.46 -16.29 -39.23
CA PHE A 13 -15.20 -16.95 -39.47
C PHE A 13 -14.90 -17.74 -38.21
N ALA A 14 -14.99 -19.08 -38.27
CA ALA A 14 -14.80 -19.97 -37.13
C ALA A 14 -13.35 -19.94 -36.59
N THR A 15 -12.96 -18.79 -36.07
CA THR A 15 -11.65 -18.44 -35.56
C THR A 15 -11.80 -18.07 -34.10
N ALA A 16 -10.84 -18.42 -33.25
CA ALA A 16 -10.89 -18.18 -31.81
C ALA A 16 -10.47 -16.74 -31.43
N PHE A 17 -10.71 -15.75 -32.29
CA PHE A 17 -10.11 -14.42 -32.18
C PHE A 17 -10.58 -13.67 -30.92
N SER A 18 -11.85 -13.84 -30.52
CA SER A 18 -12.36 -13.25 -29.28
C SER A 18 -11.74 -13.88 -28.03
N LYS A 19 -11.48 -15.19 -28.04
CA LYS A 19 -10.84 -15.90 -26.93
C LYS A 19 -9.39 -15.47 -26.78
N ASP A 20 -8.63 -15.42 -27.86
CA ASP A 20 -7.23 -15.00 -27.85
C ASP A 20 -7.10 -13.54 -27.37
N THR A 21 -7.94 -12.64 -27.87
CA THR A 21 -7.97 -11.24 -27.42
C THR A 21 -8.33 -11.13 -25.93
N TYR A 22 -9.30 -11.93 -25.45
CA TYR A 22 -9.66 -11.96 -24.03
C TYR A 22 -8.49 -12.42 -23.15
N TYR A 23 -7.74 -13.46 -23.56
CA TYR A 23 -6.56 -13.91 -22.83
C TYR A 23 -5.45 -12.86 -22.78
N TRP A 24 -5.20 -12.14 -23.88
CA TRP A 24 -4.22 -11.04 -23.90
C TRP A 24 -4.62 -9.86 -23.02
N VAL A 25 -5.91 -9.50 -23.00
CA VAL A 25 -6.43 -8.44 -22.11
C VAL A 25 -6.30 -8.88 -20.65
N ALA A 26 -6.72 -10.11 -20.32
CA ALA A 26 -6.60 -10.64 -18.97
C ALA A 26 -5.13 -10.73 -18.50
N ALA A 27 -4.24 -11.21 -19.36
CA ALA A 27 -2.80 -11.27 -19.08
C ALA A 27 -2.21 -9.87 -18.84
N THR A 28 -2.59 -8.89 -19.65
CA THR A 28 -2.15 -7.50 -19.50
C THR A 28 -2.63 -6.89 -18.18
N LEU A 29 -3.88 -7.14 -17.79
CA LEU A 29 -4.43 -6.68 -16.51
C LEU A 29 -3.69 -7.32 -15.31
N ILE A 30 -3.37 -8.62 -15.40
CA ILE A 30 -2.59 -9.31 -14.37
C ILE A 30 -1.19 -8.73 -14.27
N LEU A 31 -0.51 -8.51 -15.41
CA LEU A 31 0.82 -7.92 -15.45
C LEU A 31 0.83 -6.49 -14.90
N LEU A 32 -0.14 -5.65 -15.27
CA LEU A 32 -0.28 -4.30 -14.73
C LEU A 32 -0.46 -4.32 -13.21
N ARG A 33 -1.29 -5.23 -12.71
CA ARG A 33 -1.47 -5.41 -11.26
C ARG A 33 -0.19 -5.88 -10.57
N MET A 34 0.55 -6.81 -11.17
CA MET A 34 1.84 -7.25 -10.65
C MET A 34 2.86 -6.11 -10.63
N VAL A 35 2.94 -5.30 -11.67
CA VAL A 35 3.83 -4.12 -11.72
C VAL A 35 3.43 -3.11 -10.65
N ASP A 36 2.15 -2.82 -10.49
CA ASP A 36 1.66 -1.92 -9.44
C ASP A 36 2.04 -2.42 -8.04
N GLU A 37 1.79 -3.70 -7.74
CA GLU A 37 2.18 -4.32 -6.46
C GLU A 37 3.69 -4.35 -6.23
N THR A 38 4.47 -4.46 -7.31
CA THR A 38 5.93 -4.51 -7.30
C THR A 38 6.57 -3.13 -7.10
N SER A 39 5.94 -2.10 -7.64
CA SER A 39 6.40 -0.71 -7.56
C SER A 39 6.15 -0.06 -6.20
N LYS A 40 5.30 -0.65 -5.36
CA LYS A 40 4.97 -0.13 -4.04
C LYS A 40 6.20 -0.17 -3.12
N GLU A 41 6.50 0.99 -2.53
CA GLU A 41 7.51 1.12 -1.48
C GLU A 41 7.12 0.24 -0.29
N ARG A 42 7.96 -0.73 0.07
CA ARG A 42 7.80 -1.55 1.27
C ARG A 42 8.67 -1.03 2.38
N LEU A 43 8.04 -0.61 3.46
CA LEU A 43 8.75 -0.15 4.64
C LEU A 43 9.40 -1.34 5.34
N THR A 44 10.70 -1.23 5.61
CA THR A 44 11.49 -2.28 6.28
C THR A 44 11.76 -1.93 7.73
N GLU A 45 12.04 -0.65 8.01
CA GLU A 45 12.38 -0.18 9.36
C GLU A 45 11.93 1.27 9.56
N ILE A 46 11.49 1.59 10.78
CA ILE A 46 11.26 2.95 11.26
C ILE A 46 12.21 3.19 12.42
N ARG A 47 12.98 4.28 12.36
CA ARG A 47 13.77 4.75 13.48
C ARG A 47 13.26 6.10 13.94
N PHE A 48 13.13 6.23 15.24
CA PHE A 48 12.75 7.47 15.91
C PHE A 48 14.04 8.11 16.43
N ASP A 49 14.56 9.10 15.70
CA ASP A 49 15.74 9.84 16.10
C ASP A 49 15.32 11.05 16.94
N THR A 50 15.43 10.89 18.26
CA THR A 50 15.11 11.93 19.24
C THR A 50 16.18 13.01 19.35
N GLU A 51 17.41 12.75 18.89
CA GLU A 51 18.48 13.76 18.93
C GLU A 51 18.25 14.82 17.85
N ASN A 52 17.84 14.37 16.66
CA ASN A 52 17.59 15.24 15.51
C ASN A 52 16.11 15.58 15.30
N ASN A 53 15.21 15.08 16.15
CA ASN A 53 13.75 15.21 16.05
C ASN A 53 13.20 14.74 14.68
N GLN A 54 13.62 13.56 14.23
CA GLN A 54 13.24 13.02 12.92
C GLN A 54 12.79 11.56 12.98
N LEU A 55 11.82 11.22 12.14
CA LEU A 55 11.44 9.86 11.78
C LEU A 55 12.24 9.47 10.55
N LEU A 56 13.04 8.41 10.66
CA LEU A 56 13.76 7.83 9.54
C LEU A 56 13.03 6.56 9.09
N PHE A 57 12.60 6.56 7.83
CA PHE A 57 11.93 5.44 7.19
C PHE A 57 12.89 4.78 6.22
N LEU A 58 13.30 3.55 6.52
CA LEU A 58 14.04 2.71 5.59
C LEU A 58 13.05 1.85 4.82
N TYR A 59 13.08 1.96 3.50
CA TYR A 59 12.16 1.29 2.61
C TYR A 59 12.89 0.67 1.42
N LYS A 60 12.25 -0.32 0.80
CA LYS A 60 12.74 -1.02 -0.37
C LYS A 60 11.65 -1.09 -1.43
N ILE A 61 12.03 -0.81 -2.67
CA ILE A 61 11.22 -1.09 -3.84
C ILE A 61 11.80 -2.36 -4.48
N LEU A 62 10.96 -3.24 -5.03
CA LEU A 62 11.46 -4.47 -5.64
C LEU A 62 12.48 -4.13 -6.75
N PHE A 63 13.60 -4.85 -6.78
CA PHE A 63 14.73 -4.62 -7.70
C PHE A 63 15.51 -3.31 -7.52
N PHE A 64 15.16 -2.46 -6.56
CA PHE A 64 15.95 -1.29 -6.21
C PHE A 64 16.72 -1.49 -4.90
N ALA A 65 17.81 -0.74 -4.76
CA ALA A 65 18.55 -0.64 -3.51
C ALA A 65 17.65 -0.06 -2.40
N PRO A 66 17.86 -0.44 -1.12
CA PRO A 66 17.21 0.19 0.01
C PRO A 66 17.43 1.71 -0.01
N ARG A 67 16.39 2.46 0.35
CA ARG A 67 16.41 3.92 0.40
C ARG A 67 15.91 4.37 1.78
N GLN A 68 16.25 5.61 2.12
CA GLN A 68 15.84 6.24 3.36
C GLN A 68 15.09 7.54 3.05
N LYS A 69 14.02 7.80 3.80
CA LYS A 69 13.35 9.11 3.85
C LYS A 69 13.36 9.59 5.30
N ALA A 70 13.60 10.88 5.49
CA ALA A 70 13.53 11.53 6.80
C ALA A 70 12.30 12.44 6.86
N LEU A 71 11.64 12.48 8.01
CA LEU A 71 10.50 13.35 8.29
C LEU A 71 10.67 13.98 9.66
N LEU A 72 10.68 15.31 9.72
CA LEU A 72 10.76 16.03 10.99
C LEU A 72 9.51 15.76 11.84
N PHE A 73 9.69 15.66 13.16
CA PHE A 73 8.59 15.45 14.10
C PHE A 73 7.53 16.54 14.01
N GLU A 74 7.93 17.79 13.83
CA GLU A 74 7.04 18.96 13.73
C GLU A 74 6.05 18.85 12.55
N ASP A 75 6.51 18.25 11.45
CA ASP A 75 5.73 18.07 10.23
C ASP A 75 4.97 16.73 10.20
N ALA A 76 5.36 15.79 11.06
CA ALA A 76 4.86 14.43 11.05
C ALA A 76 3.48 14.33 11.70
N ARG A 77 2.58 13.62 11.05
CA ARG A 77 1.30 13.22 11.63
C ARG A 77 1.05 11.75 11.38
N LEU A 78 0.50 11.06 12.37
CA LEU A 78 0.10 9.67 12.24
C LEU A 78 -1.42 9.58 12.12
N GLU A 79 -1.89 8.99 11.04
CA GLU A 79 -3.28 8.61 10.85
C GLU A 79 -3.44 7.11 11.03
N ILE A 80 -4.31 6.73 11.96
CA ILE A 80 -4.61 5.34 12.29
C ILE A 80 -5.98 5.03 11.71
N VAL A 81 -6.03 4.18 10.69
CA VAL A 81 -7.29 3.75 10.08
C VAL A 81 -7.58 2.32 10.52
N GLN A 82 -8.70 2.16 11.24
CA GLN A 82 -9.20 0.85 11.66
C GLN A 82 -10.46 0.51 10.89
N THR A 83 -10.36 -0.41 9.92
CA THR A 83 -11.56 -0.86 9.21
C THR A 83 -12.32 -1.86 10.09
N LYS A 84 -13.49 -1.47 10.59
CA LYS A 84 -14.41 -2.39 11.28
C LYS A 84 -14.99 -3.36 10.25
N SER A 85 -14.47 -4.58 10.19
CA SER A 85 -15.08 -5.67 9.41
C SER A 85 -16.33 -6.17 10.12
N GLY A 86 -17.47 -6.11 9.44
CA GLY A 86 -18.77 -6.53 9.98
C GLY A 86 -18.94 -8.05 10.18
N TRP A 87 -18.01 -8.89 9.70
CA TRP A 87 -18.22 -10.35 9.66
C TRP A 87 -17.04 -11.22 10.12
N THR A 88 -15.89 -10.64 10.47
CA THR A 88 -14.72 -11.42 10.91
C THR A 88 -14.14 -10.89 12.21
N TRP A 89 -14.48 -11.56 13.31
CA TRP A 89 -14.18 -11.19 14.68
C TRP A 89 -12.71 -11.36 15.11
N LEU A 90 -11.77 -11.57 14.18
CA LEU A 90 -10.38 -11.94 14.55
C LEU A 90 -9.27 -11.12 13.89
N TRP A 91 -9.56 -10.27 12.90
CA TRP A 91 -8.51 -9.58 12.15
C TRP A 91 -8.94 -8.15 11.83
N GLU A 92 -8.70 -7.23 12.76
CA GLU A 92 -8.78 -5.79 12.47
C GLU A 92 -7.63 -5.42 11.52
N PRO A 93 -7.88 -4.99 10.27
CA PRO A 93 -6.84 -4.40 9.46
C PRO A 93 -6.46 -3.04 10.06
N LEU A 94 -5.37 -3.03 10.81
CA LEU A 94 -4.74 -1.81 11.29
C LEU A 94 -3.84 -1.26 10.18
N THR A 95 -4.17 -0.08 9.67
CA THR A 95 -3.33 0.65 8.72
C THR A 95 -2.84 1.93 9.36
N LEU A 96 -1.55 2.21 9.20
CA LEU A 96 -0.91 3.43 9.68
C LEU A 96 -0.48 4.28 8.48
N TYR A 97 -0.85 5.56 8.48
CA TYR A 97 -0.41 6.53 7.50
C TYR A 97 0.44 7.60 8.17
N PHE A 98 1.70 7.74 7.76
CA PHE A 98 2.54 8.87 8.12
C PHE A 98 2.35 9.97 7.08
N LEU A 99 1.89 11.12 7.55
CA LEU A 99 1.62 12.28 6.71
C LEU A 99 2.64 13.40 6.97
N LYS A 100 2.94 14.15 5.91
CA LYS A 100 3.61 15.44 5.95
C LYS A 100 2.68 16.48 5.34
N ASN A 101 2.25 17.49 6.11
CA ASN A 101 1.35 18.54 5.60
C ASN A 101 0.10 18.00 4.88
N LYS A 102 -0.57 17.00 5.47
CA LYS A 102 -1.73 16.26 4.89
C LYS A 102 -1.44 15.43 3.64
N LYS A 103 -0.19 15.34 3.20
CA LYS A 103 0.23 14.45 2.11
C LYS A 103 0.76 13.14 2.69
N GLU A 104 0.30 12.02 2.15
CA GLU A 104 0.82 10.71 2.50
C GLU A 104 2.31 10.59 2.14
N MET A 105 3.12 10.31 3.16
CA MET A 105 4.53 9.99 3.00
C MET A 105 4.75 8.48 2.99
N PHE A 106 4.09 7.76 3.91
CA PHE A 106 4.13 6.30 3.99
C PHE A 106 2.82 5.73 4.50
N GLU A 107 2.37 4.68 3.82
CA GLU A 107 1.33 3.77 4.27
C GLU A 107 1.97 2.45 4.73
N ILE A 108 1.63 2.04 5.95
CA ILE A 108 2.07 0.80 6.57
C ILE A 108 0.88 -0.12 6.76
N LYS A 109 0.96 -1.30 6.13
CA LYS A 109 -0.05 -2.36 6.23
C LYS A 109 0.60 -3.70 6.53
N LYS A 110 -0.04 -4.50 7.39
CA LYS A 110 0.39 -5.88 7.68
C LYS A 110 0.64 -6.71 6.41
N SER A 111 -0.26 -6.64 5.44
CA SER A 111 -0.19 -7.40 4.19
C SER A 111 0.89 -6.93 3.21
N LYS A 112 1.26 -5.65 3.26
CA LYS A 112 2.23 -5.02 2.35
C LYS A 112 3.65 -5.10 2.88
N ASP A 113 3.81 -4.73 4.15
CA ASP A 113 5.11 -4.50 4.79
C ASP A 113 5.53 -5.63 5.73
N GLY A 114 4.62 -6.57 6.02
CA GLY A 114 4.92 -7.76 6.85
C GLY A 114 5.02 -7.49 8.36
N PHE A 115 4.67 -6.29 8.82
CA PHE A 115 4.60 -5.99 10.26
C PHE A 115 3.46 -6.76 10.94
N SER A 116 3.74 -7.29 12.13
CA SER A 116 2.69 -7.85 12.99
C SER A 116 1.80 -6.74 13.57
N VAL A 117 0.60 -7.10 14.01
CA VAL A 117 -0.34 -6.11 14.59
C VAL A 117 0.24 -5.53 15.89
N GLU A 118 1.01 -6.32 16.63
CA GLU A 118 1.70 -5.91 17.85
C GLU A 118 2.74 -4.84 17.55
N LYS A 119 3.56 -5.01 16.50
CA LYS A 119 4.52 -3.98 16.07
C LYS A 119 3.83 -2.70 15.63
N LEU A 120 2.70 -2.79 14.93
CA LEU A 120 1.92 -1.60 14.56
C LEU A 120 1.38 -0.86 15.80
N ARG A 121 0.91 -1.60 16.81
CA ARG A 121 0.50 -1.02 18.10
C ARG A 121 1.67 -0.43 18.87
N GLU A 122 2.84 -1.05 18.82
CA GLU A 122 4.07 -0.52 19.41
C GLU A 122 4.48 0.80 18.75
N ILE A 123 4.44 0.88 17.41
CA ILE A 123 4.67 2.13 16.67
C ILE A 123 3.69 3.21 17.12
N ILE A 124 2.39 2.90 17.25
CA ILE A 124 1.41 3.86 17.76
C ILE A 124 1.80 4.36 19.15
N ARG A 125 2.15 3.46 20.07
CA ARG A 125 2.55 3.84 21.45
C ARG A 125 3.80 4.71 21.47
N THR A 126 4.79 4.40 20.64
CA THR A 126 6.01 5.22 20.53
C THR A 126 5.68 6.61 20.00
N VAL A 127 4.81 6.72 18.99
CA VAL A 127 4.35 8.01 18.45
C VAL A 127 3.52 8.79 19.48
N GLU A 128 2.66 8.11 20.26
CA GLU A 128 1.89 8.72 21.36
C GLU A 128 2.85 9.31 22.43
N ASN A 129 3.91 8.58 22.78
CA ASN A 129 4.92 9.03 23.75
C ASN A 129 5.76 10.21 23.23
N LEU A 130 6.00 10.28 21.92
CA LEU A 130 6.74 11.37 21.28
C LEU A 130 5.89 12.63 21.06
N SER A 131 4.64 12.65 21.55
CA SER A 131 3.70 13.78 21.42
C SER A 131 3.43 14.21 19.98
N LEU A 132 3.60 13.29 19.03
CA LEU A 132 3.29 13.53 17.63
C LEU A 132 1.76 13.59 17.43
N PRO A 133 1.25 14.45 16.54
CA PRO A 133 -0.17 14.52 16.23
C PRO A 133 -0.71 13.19 15.70
N ILE A 134 -1.73 12.63 16.37
CA ILE A 134 -2.38 11.37 15.98
C ILE A 134 -3.86 11.63 15.68
N THR A 135 -4.31 11.12 14.54
CA THR A 135 -5.73 11.12 14.15
C THR A 135 -6.20 9.66 14.01
N LYS A 136 -7.30 9.30 14.67
CA LYS A 136 -7.91 7.96 14.60
C LYS A 136 -9.16 8.05 13.73
N VAL A 137 -9.22 7.28 12.65
CA VAL A 137 -10.30 7.26 11.64
C VAL A 137 -10.96 5.89 11.60
#